data_AF-A0A5F9D1W0-F1
#
_entry.id   AF-A0A5F9D1W0-F1
#
_cell.length_a   1.000
_cell.length_b   1.000
_cell.length_c   1.000
_cell.angle_alpha   90.00
_cell.angle_beta   90.00
_cell.angle_gamma   90.00
#
_symmetry.space_group_name_H-M   'P 1'
#
loop_
_entity.id
_entity.type
_entity.pdbx_description
1 polymer ?
#
loop_
_entity_poly.entity_id
_entity_poly.type
_entity_poly.pdbx_seq_one_letter_code
_entity_poly.pdbx_strand_id
1 'polypeptide(L)'
;MKVELCSFSGYKIYPGHGRRYARTDGKVFQFLNAKCESAFLSKRNPRQINWTVLYRRKHKKGQSEEIQKKRTRRAVKFQRAITGASLADIMAKRNQKPEVRKAQREQAIRAAKEAKKAKQASKKTAMAAAKVIKNFLGFLKEYNRK
;
A
#
# COMPACT_ATOMS: atom_id res chain seq x y z
N MET A 1 -27.91 -15.55 -32.79
CA MET A 1 -26.91 -15.73 -33.87
C MET A 1 -25.65 -14.96 -33.52
N LYS A 2 -24.47 -15.56 -33.58
CA LYS A 2 -23.20 -14.93 -33.16
C LYS A 2 -22.53 -14.22 -34.34
N VAL A 3 -22.09 -12.98 -34.14
CA VAL A 3 -21.27 -12.23 -35.11
C VAL A 3 -19.81 -12.54 -34.86
N GLU A 4 -19.10 -12.97 -35.90
CA GLU A 4 -17.66 -13.27 -35.83
C GLU A 4 -16.85 -12.07 -36.35
N LEU A 5 -15.54 -12.05 -36.13
CA LEU A 5 -14.65 -11.03 -36.66
C LEU A 5 -13.71 -11.63 -37.69
N CYS A 6 -13.51 -10.92 -38.80
CA CYS A 6 -12.55 -11.31 -39.81
C CYS A 6 -11.12 -11.26 -39.24
N SER A 7 -10.39 -12.38 -39.34
CA SER A 7 -9.03 -12.51 -38.81
C SER A 7 -8.02 -11.61 -39.53
N PHE A 8 -8.27 -11.22 -40.77
CA PHE A 8 -7.39 -10.34 -41.54
C PHE A 8 -7.76 -8.85 -41.36
N SER A 9 -9.01 -8.51 -41.68
CA SER A 9 -9.43 -7.11 -41.77
C SER A 9 -10.02 -6.54 -40.47
N GLY A 10 -10.51 -7.39 -39.56
CA GLY A 10 -11.15 -6.99 -38.32
C GLY A 10 -12.60 -6.52 -38.45
N TYR A 11 -13.22 -6.65 -39.63
CA TYR A 11 -14.64 -6.35 -39.84
C TYR A 11 -15.55 -7.45 -39.28
N LYS A 12 -16.79 -7.08 -38.93
CA LYS A 12 -17.84 -8.00 -38.49
C LYS A 12 -18.27 -8.92 -39.64
N ILE A 13 -18.36 -10.22 -39.34
CA ILE A 13 -18.89 -11.26 -40.23
C ILE A 13 -20.25 -11.65 -39.67
N TYR A 14 -21.29 -11.28 -40.42
CA TYR A 14 -22.64 -11.71 -40.12
C TYR A 14 -22.85 -13.17 -40.54
N PRO A 15 -23.79 -13.87 -39.91
CA PRO A 15 -24.13 -15.24 -40.28
C PRO A 15 -24.47 -15.36 -41.78
N GLY A 16 -24.07 -16.47 -42.39
CA GLY A 16 -24.24 -16.71 -43.84
C GLY A 16 -23.21 -16.00 -44.75
N HIS A 17 -22.20 -15.33 -44.18
CA HIS A 17 -21.18 -14.62 -44.95
C HIS A 17 -19.79 -15.20 -44.71
N GLY A 18 -18.92 -15.05 -45.71
CA GLY A 18 -17.50 -15.37 -45.59
C GLY A 18 -17.20 -16.86 -45.59
N ARG A 19 -15.97 -17.20 -45.16
CA ARG A 19 -15.46 -18.58 -45.12
C ARG A 19 -14.63 -18.80 -43.86
N ARG A 20 -14.61 -20.04 -43.40
CA ARG A 20 -13.81 -20.49 -42.26
C ARG A 20 -12.66 -21.34 -42.78
N TYR A 21 -11.43 -20.97 -42.43
CA TYR A 21 -10.20 -21.66 -42.82
C TYR A 21 -9.56 -22.29 -41.59
N ALA A 22 -9.54 -23.61 -41.52
CA ALA A 22 -8.83 -24.36 -40.49
C ALA A 22 -7.44 -24.73 -41.00
N ARG A 23 -6.40 -24.31 -40.29
CA ARG A 23 -5.01 -24.63 -40.61
C ARG A 23 -4.57 -25.90 -39.87
N THR A 24 -3.55 -26.57 -40.40
CA THR A 24 -3.00 -27.83 -39.87
C THR A 24 -2.51 -27.74 -38.42
N ASP A 25 -2.14 -26.56 -37.92
CA ASP A 25 -1.77 -26.33 -36.53
C ASP A 25 -2.97 -26.19 -35.57
N GLY A 26 -4.18 -26.49 -36.05
CA GLY A 26 -5.43 -26.39 -35.30
C GLY A 26 -5.98 -24.97 -35.18
N LYS A 27 -5.32 -23.95 -35.76
CA LYS A 27 -5.82 -22.58 -35.73
C LYS A 27 -6.89 -22.36 -36.79
N VAL A 28 -8.00 -21.78 -36.36
CA VAL A 28 -9.14 -21.50 -37.23
C VAL A 28 -9.25 -20.00 -37.46
N PHE A 29 -9.24 -19.60 -38.72
CA PHE A 29 -9.38 -18.22 -39.18
C PHE A 29 -10.74 -18.02 -39.85
N GLN A 30 -11.29 -16.82 -39.72
CA GLN A 30 -12.56 -16.45 -40.33
C GLN A 30 -12.29 -15.29 -41.29
N PHE A 31 -12.78 -15.40 -42.53
CA PHE A 31 -12.61 -14.36 -43.55
C PHE A 31 -13.96 -13.85 -44.01
N LEU A 32 -14.08 -12.52 -44.08
CA LEU A 32 -15.32 -11.87 -44.55
C LEU A 32 -15.58 -12.14 -46.03
N ASN A 33 -14.54 -12.15 -46.86
CA ASN A 33 -14.62 -12.31 -48.31
C ASN A 33 -13.30 -12.86 -48.88
N ALA A 34 -13.32 -13.22 -50.18
CA ALA A 34 -12.16 -13.76 -50.90
C ALA A 34 -10.97 -12.78 -50.93
N LYS A 35 -11.20 -11.47 -50.92
CA LYS A 35 -10.13 -10.46 -50.83
C LYS A 35 -9.31 -10.60 -49.54
N CYS A 36 -9.98 -10.81 -48.41
CA CYS A 36 -9.32 -11.03 -47.12
C CYS A 36 -8.57 -12.37 -47.10
N GLU A 37 -9.20 -13.42 -47.62
CA GLU A 37 -8.63 -14.77 -47.70
C GLU A 37 -7.36 -14.78 -48.57
N SER A 38 -7.44 -14.26 -49.79
CA SER A 38 -6.31 -14.18 -50.72
C SER A 38 -5.14 -13.40 -50.11
N ALA A 39 -5.40 -12.23 -49.51
CA ALA A 39 -4.33 -11.45 -48.88
C ALA A 39 -3.68 -12.18 -47.70
N PHE A 40 -4.45 -12.96 -46.93
CA PHE A 40 -3.93 -13.79 -45.85
C PHE A 40 -3.09 -14.96 -46.38
N LEU A 41 -3.57 -15.67 -47.40
CA LEU A 41 -2.85 -16.79 -48.02
C LEU A 41 -1.55 -16.34 -48.71
N SER A 42 -1.56 -15.14 -49.34
CA SER A 42 -0.35 -14.48 -49.84
C SER A 42 0.55 -13.92 -48.72
N LYS A 43 0.28 -14.23 -47.45
CA LYS A 43 1.07 -13.83 -46.28
C LYS A 43 1.28 -12.31 -46.15
N ARG A 44 0.36 -11.49 -46.66
CA ARG A 44 0.44 -10.03 -46.50
C ARG A 44 0.20 -9.66 -45.04
N ASN A 45 0.91 -8.66 -44.55
CA ASN A 45 0.72 -8.20 -43.17
C ASN A 45 -0.46 -7.21 -43.09
N PRO A 46 -1.55 -7.51 -42.38
CA PRO A 46 -2.69 -6.60 -42.28
C PRO A 46 -2.31 -5.24 -41.67
N ARG A 47 -1.23 -5.16 -40.86
CA ARG A 47 -0.73 -3.89 -40.30
C ARG A 47 -0.10 -2.95 -41.33
N GLN A 48 0.13 -3.42 -42.55
CA GLN A 48 0.61 -2.63 -43.69
C GLN A 48 -0.51 -2.35 -44.71
N ILE A 49 -1.68 -2.96 -44.56
CA ILE A 49 -2.80 -2.79 -45.49
C ILE A 49 -3.78 -1.72 -44.96
N ASN A 50 -3.85 -0.60 -45.67
CA ASN A 50 -4.44 0.67 -45.19
C ASN A 50 -5.89 0.57 -44.71
N TRP A 51 -6.71 -0.26 -45.35
CA TRP A 51 -8.15 -0.36 -45.09
C TRP A 51 -8.49 -1.29 -43.91
N THR A 52 -7.52 -2.01 -43.33
CA THR A 52 -7.80 -2.92 -42.21
C THR A 52 -7.94 -2.17 -40.89
N VAL A 53 -8.72 -2.74 -39.97
CA VAL A 53 -8.86 -2.19 -38.60
C VAL A 53 -7.51 -2.20 -37.87
N LEU A 54 -6.66 -3.21 -38.10
CA LEU A 54 -5.34 -3.30 -37.49
C LEU A 54 -4.39 -2.19 -37.95
N TYR A 55 -4.38 -1.87 -39.25
CA TYR A 55 -3.63 -0.72 -39.77
C TYR A 55 -4.11 0.58 -39.14
N ARG A 56 -5.43 0.80 -39.11
CA ARG A 56 -6.02 2.02 -38.55
C ARG A 56 -5.67 2.18 -37.06
N ARG A 57 -5.72 1.10 -36.27
CA ARG A 57 -5.28 1.11 -34.85
C ARG A 57 -3.80 1.45 -34.70
N LYS A 58 -2.91 0.83 -35.50
CA LYS A 58 -1.46 1.11 -35.46
C LYS A 58 -1.15 2.58 -35.77
N HIS A 59 -1.82 3.14 -36.76
CA HIS A 59 -1.62 4.52 -37.23
C HIS A 59 -2.55 5.53 -36.56
N LYS A 60 -3.25 5.14 -35.48
CA LYS A 60 -4.16 5.99 -34.71
C LYS A 60 -5.18 6.73 -35.58
N LYS A 61 -5.68 6.04 -36.63
CA LYS A 61 -6.71 6.55 -37.53
C LYS A 61 -8.09 6.23 -36.96
N GLY A 62 -8.95 7.24 -36.91
CA GLY A 62 -10.31 7.17 -36.37
C GLY A 62 -10.41 7.77 -34.97
N GLN A 63 -11.65 8.04 -34.55
CA GLN A 63 -11.95 8.46 -33.19
C GLN A 63 -11.88 7.21 -32.30
N SER A 64 -10.90 7.13 -31.40
CA SER A 64 -11.08 6.28 -30.23
C SER A 64 -12.06 7.02 -29.33
N GLU A 65 -13.19 6.41 -28.99
CA GLU A 65 -13.92 6.80 -27.78
C GLU A 65 -12.87 6.98 -26.69
N GLU A 66 -12.81 8.17 -26.09
CA GLU A 66 -11.74 8.56 -25.17
C GLU A 66 -11.52 7.43 -24.15
N ILE A 67 -10.50 6.61 -24.39
CA ILE A 67 -10.10 5.57 -23.46
C ILE A 67 -9.57 6.38 -22.30
N GLN A 68 -10.44 6.63 -21.32
CA GLN A 68 -10.08 7.33 -20.10
C GLN A 68 -8.75 6.73 -19.66
N LYS A 69 -7.69 7.54 -19.69
CA LYS A 69 -6.37 7.12 -19.19
C LYS A 69 -6.66 6.48 -17.84
N LYS A 70 -6.38 5.18 -17.71
CA LYS A 70 -6.70 4.39 -16.51
C LYS A 70 -6.17 5.19 -15.31
N ARG A 71 -7.06 5.93 -14.63
CA ARG A 71 -6.69 6.71 -13.47
C ARG A 71 -6.39 5.67 -12.42
N THR A 72 -5.12 5.53 -12.04
CA THR A 72 -4.72 4.64 -10.95
C THR A 72 -5.36 5.19 -9.68
N ARG A 73 -6.53 4.65 -9.31
CA ARG A 73 -7.19 5.01 -8.06
C ARG A 73 -6.30 4.54 -6.92
N ARG A 74 -5.64 5.48 -6.23
CA ARG A 74 -4.93 5.20 -4.97
C ARG A 74 -5.93 5.41 -3.83
N ALA A 75 -6.53 4.33 -3.35
CA ALA A 75 -7.35 4.37 -2.15
C ALA A 75 -6.45 4.03 -0.95
N VAL A 76 -6.20 5.00 -0.08
CA VAL A 76 -5.59 4.75 1.23
C VAL A 76 -6.65 4.99 2.29
N LYS A 77 -6.96 3.96 3.08
CA LYS A 77 -7.96 4.02 4.15
C LYS A 77 -7.35 3.46 5.42
N PHE A 78 -7.31 4.26 6.49
CA PHE A 78 -7.00 3.77 7.83
C PHE A 78 -7.91 4.48 8.85
N GLN A 79 -9.11 3.90 9.07
CA GLN A 79 -9.99 4.22 10.20
C GLN A 79 -10.46 2.90 10.79
N ARG A 80 -9.78 2.42 11.84
CA ARG A 80 -10.21 1.26 12.63
C ARG A 80 -10.08 1.63 14.10
N ALA A 81 -11.10 1.30 14.90
CA ALA A 81 -11.00 1.28 16.34
C ALA A 81 -10.13 0.07 16.77
N ILE A 82 -9.61 0.11 18.00
CA ILE A 82 -8.80 -0.96 18.59
C ILE A 82 -9.54 -1.44 19.84
N THR A 83 -9.50 -2.74 20.14
CA THR A 83 -10.06 -3.26 21.40
C THR A 83 -9.40 -2.57 22.60
N GLY A 84 -10.19 -1.95 23.46
CA GLY A 84 -9.69 -1.17 24.61
C GLY A 84 -9.62 0.35 24.41
N ALA A 85 -9.88 0.87 23.20
CA ALA A 85 -10.05 2.30 22.97
C ALA A 85 -11.01 2.57 21.79
N SER A 86 -12.07 3.33 22.03
CA SER A 86 -13.00 3.69 20.96
C SER A 86 -12.32 4.61 19.92
N LEU A 87 -12.87 4.66 18.71
CA LEU A 87 -12.37 5.56 17.66
C LEU A 87 -12.42 7.03 18.12
N ALA A 88 -13.44 7.41 18.89
CA ALA A 88 -13.60 8.74 19.44
C ALA A 88 -12.50 9.08 20.45
N ASP A 89 -12.13 8.15 21.34
CA ASP A 89 -11.06 8.35 22.33
C ASP A 89 -9.69 8.53 21.66
N ILE A 90 -9.43 7.76 20.60
CA ILE A 90 -8.20 7.86 19.82
C ILE A 90 -8.13 9.21 19.10
N MET A 91 -9.23 9.68 18.51
CA MET A 91 -9.30 10.99 17.88
C MET A 91 -9.17 12.12 18.90
N ALA A 92 -9.82 12.03 20.05
CA ALA A 92 -9.74 13.02 21.11
C ALA A 92 -8.29 13.20 21.61
N LYS A 93 -7.58 12.11 21.89
CA LYS A 93 -6.15 12.16 22.28
C LYS A 93 -5.25 12.67 21.14
N ARG A 94 -5.53 12.27 19.89
CA ARG A 94 -4.75 12.70 18.71
C ARG A 94 -4.98 14.18 18.33
N ASN A 95 -6.15 14.73 18.64
CA ASN A 95 -6.48 16.11 18.28
C ASN A 95 -6.24 17.11 19.43
N GLN A 96 -5.71 16.66 20.57
CA GLN A 96 -5.25 17.57 21.63
C GLN A 96 -4.23 18.57 21.09
N LYS A 97 -4.47 19.85 21.38
CA LYS A 97 -3.58 20.95 20.99
C LYS A 97 -2.16 20.72 21.52
N PRO A 98 -1.12 21.13 20.78
CA PRO A 98 0.27 20.96 21.21
C PRO A 98 0.58 21.54 22.60
N GLU A 99 -0.12 22.60 23.01
CA GLU A 99 0.03 23.24 24.33
C GLU A 99 -0.36 22.30 25.48
N VAL A 100 -1.49 21.60 25.35
CA VAL A 100 -1.97 20.62 26.34
C VAL A 100 -0.98 19.47 26.46
N ARG A 101 -0.42 19.01 25.34
CA ARG A 101 0.61 17.96 25.32
C ARG A 101 1.91 18.40 25.99
N LYS A 102 2.35 19.64 25.73
CA LYS A 102 3.55 20.22 26.35
C LYS A 102 3.37 20.35 27.85
N ALA A 103 2.22 20.85 28.31
CA ALA A 103 1.91 20.97 29.74
C ALA A 103 1.92 19.61 30.45
N GLN A 104 1.27 18.58 29.89
CA GLN A 104 1.30 17.22 30.44
C GLN A 104 2.72 16.63 30.47
N ARG A 105 3.51 16.86 29.42
CA ARG A 105 4.90 16.42 29.35
C ARG A 105 5.77 17.10 30.41
N GLU A 106 5.63 18.42 30.59
CA GLU A 106 6.37 19.17 31.59
C GLU A 106 5.99 18.77 33.00
N GLN A 107 4.70 18.56 33.29
CA GLN A 107 4.24 18.02 34.56
C GLN A 107 4.83 16.64 34.84
N ALA A 108 4.82 15.74 33.86
CA ALA A 108 5.44 14.42 33.99
C ALA A 108 6.96 14.50 34.24
N ILE A 109 7.67 15.42 33.57
CA ILE A 109 9.10 15.65 33.79
C ILE A 109 9.37 16.21 35.18
N ARG A 110 8.56 17.15 35.66
CA ARG A 110 8.68 17.71 37.02
C ARG A 110 8.47 16.63 38.07
N ALA A 111 7.38 15.87 37.96
CA ALA A 111 7.09 14.73 38.84
C ALA A 111 8.22 13.69 38.84
N ALA A 112 8.78 13.37 37.67
CA ALA A 112 9.91 12.44 37.56
C ALA A 112 11.18 12.99 38.21
N LYS A 113 11.47 14.29 38.07
CA LYS A 113 12.62 14.95 38.72
C LYS A 113 12.46 14.98 40.23
N GLU A 114 11.27 15.28 40.73
CA GLU A 114 10.94 15.28 42.16
C GLU A 114 11.04 13.86 42.75
N ALA A 115 10.46 12.87 42.09
CA ALA A 115 10.60 11.47 42.48
C ALA A 115 12.07 11.01 42.51
N LYS A 116 12.89 11.48 41.55
CA LYS A 116 14.34 11.21 41.53
C LYS A 116 15.06 11.89 42.70
N LYS A 117 14.76 13.15 43.00
CA LYS A 117 15.33 13.89 44.14
C LYS A 117 14.95 13.22 45.46
N ALA A 118 13.69 12.84 45.64
CA ALA A 118 13.23 12.11 46.82
C ALA A 118 13.95 10.77 46.98
N LYS A 119 14.09 9.99 45.90
CA LYS A 119 14.89 8.75 45.89
C LYS A 119 16.38 8.97 46.19
N GLN A 120 16.96 10.09 45.76
CA GLN A 120 18.34 10.44 46.08
C GLN A 120 18.50 10.87 47.55
N ALA A 121 17.55 11.63 48.09
CA ALA A 121 17.53 12.03 49.49
C ALA A 121 17.35 10.81 50.42
N SER A 122 16.46 9.87 50.08
CA SER A 122 16.30 8.62 50.84
C SER A 122 17.55 7.74 50.76
N LYS A 123 18.23 7.67 49.60
CA LYS A 123 19.53 6.98 49.49
C LYS A 123 20.63 7.64 50.34
N LYS A 124 20.73 8.96 50.34
CA LYS A 124 21.74 9.68 51.15
C LYS A 124 21.50 9.51 52.65
N THR A 125 20.26 9.61 53.11
CA THR A 125 19.89 9.38 54.52
C THR A 125 20.13 7.93 54.93
N ALA A 126 19.79 6.95 54.08
CA ALA A 126 20.10 5.55 54.32
C ALA A 126 21.62 5.28 54.39
N MET A 127 22.43 5.90 53.53
CA MET A 127 23.89 5.78 53.58
C MET A 127 24.50 6.44 54.83
N ALA A 128 23.95 7.58 55.27
CA ALA A 128 24.39 8.24 56.50
C ALA A 128 24.06 7.39 57.74
N ALA A 129 22.85 6.84 57.82
CA ALA A 129 22.45 5.91 58.88
C ALA A 129 23.32 4.66 58.90
N ALA A 130 23.62 4.06 57.74
CA ALA A 130 24.52 2.91 57.63
C ALA A 130 25.95 3.24 58.10
N LYS A 131 26.44 4.46 57.86
CA LYS A 131 27.78 4.91 58.32
C LYS A 131 27.83 5.09 59.83
N VAL A 132 26.78 5.66 60.44
CA VAL A 132 26.67 5.81 61.90
C VAL A 132 26.61 4.43 62.58
N ILE A 133 25.78 3.53 62.06
CA ILE A 133 25.67 2.14 62.56
C ILE A 133 27.03 1.44 62.47
N LYS A 134 27.76 1.57 61.35
CA LYS A 134 29.08 0.96 61.18
C LYS A 134 30.13 1.52 62.14
N ASN A 135 30.14 2.83 62.38
CA ASN A 135 31.04 3.46 63.34
C ASN A 135 30.72 3.02 64.79
N PHE A 136 29.43 2.93 65.15
CA PHE A 136 29.00 2.50 66.48
C PHE A 136 29.34 1.02 66.74
N LEU A 137 29.13 0.14 65.76
CA LEU A 137 29.57 -1.26 65.83
C LEU A 137 31.09 -1.41 65.88
N GLY A 138 31.84 -0.51 65.22
CA GLY A 138 33.29 -0.44 65.31
C GLY A 138 33.75 -0.10 66.74
N PHE A 139 33.17 0.94 67.34
CA PHE A 139 33.44 1.35 68.71
C PHE A 139 33.12 0.25 69.73
N LEU A 140 31.97 -0.42 69.60
CA LEU A 140 31.59 -1.55 70.46
C LEU A 140 32.53 -2.74 70.34
N LYS A 141 33.02 -3.06 69.13
CA LYS A 141 34.02 -4.12 68.94
C LYS A 141 35.36 -3.78 69.58
N GLU A 142 35.73 -2.51 69.61
CA GLU A 142 36.98 -2.04 70.21
C GLU A 142 36.88 -1.98 71.74
N TYR A 143 35.71 -1.61 72.28
CA TYR A 143 35.44 -1.61 73.72
C TYR A 143 35.43 -3.03 74.31
N ASN A 144 34.92 -4.03 73.60
CA ASN A 144 34.87 -5.43 74.05
C ASN A 144 36.17 -6.23 73.81
N ARG A 145 37.22 -5.58 73.29
CA ARG A 145 38.54 -6.18 73.02
C ARG A 145 39.62 -5.74 74.04
N LYS A 146 39.28 -4.79 74.92
CA LYS A 146 40.03 -4.47 76.15
C LYS A 146 39.40 -5.21 77.32
#